data_AF-A0A7D6ZFY6-F1
#
_entry.id   AF-A0A7D6ZFY6-F1
#
_cell.length_a   1.000
_cell.length_b   1.000
_cell.length_c   1.000
_cell.angle_alpha   90.00
_cell.angle_beta   90.00
_cell.angle_gamma   90.00
#
_symmetry.space_group_name_H-M   'P 1'
#
loop_
_entity.id
_entity.type
_entity.pdbx_description
1 polymer ?
#
loop_
_entity_poly.entity_id
_entity_poly.type
_entity_poly.pdbx_seq_one_letter_code
_entity_poly.pdbx_strand_id
1 'polypeptide(L)'
;MDGFACRHCRHQLDLSYWNLPAQHPAGPVDALHAGDRAPDAPLRDGAGGTVRLHELLRGGPHATILAFGGDRSAAAELAGLAATGATPARIVTITEPGSAVQLGEFADPDGHAHRAYGAAEGTRVVIRPDGYVGFLRR
;
A
#
# COMPACT_ATOMS: atom_id res chain seq x y z
N MET A 1 34.55 36.95 3.52
CA MET A 1 34.00 36.45 2.24
C MET A 1 33.96 34.93 2.32
N ASP A 2 33.37 34.37 3.40
CA ASP A 2 31.94 34.00 3.51
C ASP A 2 31.63 32.88 2.50
N GLY A 3 31.54 31.59 2.84
CA GLY A 3 30.94 31.03 4.04
C GLY A 3 29.46 30.70 3.78
N PHE A 4 29.18 29.81 2.82
CA PHE A 4 27.85 29.19 2.69
C PHE A 4 27.98 27.67 2.69
N ALA A 5 27.95 27.12 3.90
CA ALA A 5 27.51 25.76 4.14
C ALA A 5 25.99 25.71 3.92
N CYS A 6 25.51 24.83 3.04
CA CYS A 6 24.13 24.37 3.09
C CYS A 6 24.15 22.87 3.43
N ARG A 7 23.77 22.61 4.69
CA ARG A 7 23.80 21.32 5.38
C ARG A 7 22.34 20.86 5.53
N HIS A 8 21.75 20.27 4.49
CA HIS A 8 20.44 19.57 4.46
C HIS A 8 20.17 19.18 2.98
N CYS A 9 19.60 18.05 2.57
CA CYS A 9 18.85 17.03 3.27
C CYS A 9 18.80 15.74 2.42
N ARG A 10 19.24 14.62 3.03
CA ARG A 10 18.57 13.31 3.03
C ARG A 10 18.36 12.55 1.70
N HIS A 11 19.29 11.61 1.47
CA HIS A 11 19.05 10.24 0.98
C HIS A 11 18.09 10.08 -0.21
N GLN A 12 18.62 10.27 -1.43
CA GLN A 12 18.14 9.53 -2.60
C GLN A 12 18.48 8.05 -2.39
N LEU A 13 17.56 7.29 -1.81
CA LEU A 13 17.62 5.83 -1.81
C LEU A 13 16.82 5.33 -3.02
N ASP A 14 17.57 4.81 -4.00
CA ASP A 14 17.17 3.83 -5.01
C ASP A 14 15.74 3.92 -5.55
N LEU A 15 15.55 4.80 -6.53
CA LEU A 15 14.38 4.83 -7.42
C LEU A 15 14.39 3.70 -8.47
N SER A 16 15.25 2.69 -8.32
CA SER A 16 15.61 1.74 -9.38
C SER A 16 14.83 0.43 -9.37
N TYR A 17 13.78 0.28 -8.57
CA TYR A 17 13.25 -1.07 -8.32
C TYR A 17 11.92 -1.45 -8.95
N TRP A 18 11.17 -0.49 -9.47
CA TRP A 18 9.89 -0.78 -10.13
C TRP A 18 9.61 0.20 -11.27
N ASN A 19 10.51 0.27 -12.26
CA ASN A 19 10.22 0.98 -13.49
C ASN A 19 9.35 0.12 -14.41
N LEU A 20 8.11 -0.14 -14.00
CA LEU A 20 7.03 -0.31 -14.95
C LEU A 20 6.61 1.10 -15.37
N PRO A 21 6.35 1.38 -16.66
CA PRO A 21 5.99 2.71 -17.11
C PRO A 21 4.80 3.20 -16.28
N ALA A 22 4.99 4.32 -15.57
CA ALA A 22 3.90 5.03 -14.91
C ALA A 22 2.80 5.21 -15.95
N GLN A 23 1.72 4.46 -15.84
CA GLN A 23 0.57 4.57 -16.73
C GLN A 23 -0.09 5.89 -16.38
N HIS A 24 0.26 6.95 -17.11
CA HIS A 24 -0.42 8.23 -17.07
C HIS A 24 -1.54 8.25 -18.13
N PRO A 25 -2.79 7.99 -17.76
CA PRO A 25 -3.90 8.76 -18.25
C PRO A 25 -4.21 9.85 -17.21
N ALA A 26 -4.44 11.08 -17.65
CA ALA A 26 -4.99 12.14 -16.81
C ALA A 26 -6.40 11.73 -16.36
N GLY A 27 -6.48 10.94 -15.30
CA GLY A 27 -7.70 10.65 -14.57
C GLY A 27 -8.11 11.85 -13.71
N PRO A 28 -9.37 11.88 -13.22
CA PRO A 28 -9.82 12.93 -12.31
C PRO A 28 -8.82 13.09 -11.15
N VAL A 29 -8.61 14.33 -10.73
CA VAL A 29 -7.63 14.80 -9.72
C VAL A 29 -7.74 14.11 -8.33
N ASP A 30 -8.63 13.14 -8.17
CA ASP A 30 -8.91 12.36 -6.95
C ASP A 30 -8.52 10.87 -7.07
N ALA A 31 -7.99 10.40 -8.21
CA ALA A 31 -7.54 9.02 -8.33
C ALA A 31 -6.15 8.84 -7.68
N LEU A 32 -5.99 7.84 -6.80
CA LEU A 32 -4.68 7.47 -6.24
C LEU A 32 -3.78 6.89 -7.34
N HIS A 33 -2.51 7.32 -7.40
CA HIS A 33 -1.51 6.86 -8.38
C HIS A 33 -0.25 6.29 -7.71
N ALA A 34 0.57 5.60 -8.51
CA ALA A 34 1.91 5.20 -8.07
C ALA A 34 2.79 6.43 -7.85
N GLY A 35 3.54 6.45 -6.76
CA GLY A 35 4.29 7.61 -6.28
C GLY A 35 3.57 8.44 -5.23
N ASP A 36 2.24 8.30 -5.09
CA ASP A 36 1.48 8.99 -4.04
C ASP A 36 1.73 8.36 -2.67
N ARG A 37 1.50 9.16 -1.61
CA ARG A 37 1.52 8.64 -0.24
C ARG A 37 0.32 7.72 -0.04
N ALA A 38 0.54 6.55 0.55
CA ALA A 38 -0.53 5.62 0.89
C ALA A 38 -1.56 6.30 1.82
N PRO A 39 -2.85 6.40 1.42
CA PRO A 39 -3.89 6.95 2.27
C PRO A 39 -4.06 6.18 3.57
N ASP A 40 -4.30 6.90 4.67
CA ASP A 40 -4.69 6.28 5.94
C ASP A 40 -6.18 5.95 5.94
N ALA A 41 -6.53 4.79 6.49
CA ALA A 41 -7.91 4.38 6.70
C ALA A 41 -8.03 3.55 7.98
N PRO A 42 -9.12 3.69 8.76
CA PRO A 42 -9.44 2.76 9.82
C PRO A 42 -9.88 1.42 9.21
N LEU A 43 -9.33 0.34 9.75
CA LEU A 43 -9.67 -1.03 9.42
C LEU A 43 -10.06 -1.75 10.70
N ARG A 44 -10.71 -2.90 10.56
CA ARG A 44 -11.09 -3.76 11.68
C ARG A 44 -10.43 -5.12 11.55
N ASP A 45 -9.70 -5.56 12.56
CA ASP A 45 -9.08 -6.89 12.57
C ASP A 45 -10.12 -7.99 12.82
N GLY A 46 -9.72 -9.26 12.62
CA GLY A 46 -10.55 -10.43 12.90
C GLY A 46 -10.93 -10.63 14.39
N ALA A 47 -10.28 -9.93 15.32
CA ALA A 47 -10.66 -9.90 16.73
C ALA A 47 -11.68 -8.79 17.05
N GLY A 48 -12.05 -7.98 16.06
CA GLY A 48 -12.99 -6.87 16.18
C GLY A 48 -12.35 -5.56 16.65
N GLY A 49 -11.02 -5.51 16.80
CA GLY A 49 -10.25 -4.33 17.14
C GLY A 49 -10.08 -3.39 15.95
N THR A 50 -10.06 -2.08 16.21
CA THR A 50 -9.79 -1.07 15.19
C THR A 50 -8.29 -0.85 15.05
N VAL A 51 -7.78 -0.96 13.83
CA VAL A 51 -6.37 -0.73 13.49
C VAL A 51 -6.28 0.29 12.37
N ARG A 52 -5.23 1.12 12.36
CA ARG A 52 -5.00 2.05 11.26
C ARG A 52 -4.11 1.42 10.21
N LEU A 53 -4.42 1.65 8.93
CA LEU A 53 -3.62 1.14 7.82
C LEU A 53 -2.15 1.57 7.95
N HIS A 54 -1.89 2.81 8.37
CA HIS A 54 -0.52 3.27 8.59
C HIS A 54 0.25 2.49 9.68
N GLU A 55 -0.43 1.90 10.67
CA GLU A 55 0.21 1.10 11.72
C GLU A 55 0.68 -0.23 11.13
N LEU A 56 -0.09 -0.78 10.19
CA LEU A 56 0.27 -1.99 9.46
C LEU A 56 1.52 -1.75 8.58
N LEU A 57 1.64 -0.56 7.99
CA LEU A 57 2.77 -0.19 7.12
C LEU A 57 4.07 0.09 7.88
N ARG A 58 4.00 0.54 9.14
CA ARG A 58 5.18 0.87 9.95
C ARG A 58 5.94 -0.38 10.47
N GLY A 59 5.43 -1.57 10.22
CA GLY A 59 5.86 -2.83 10.85
C GLY A 59 7.27 -3.34 10.51
N GLY A 60 8.03 -2.69 9.62
CA GLY A 60 9.42 -3.06 9.32
C GLY A 60 9.85 -2.77 7.88
N PRO A 61 11.04 -3.25 7.47
CA PRO A 61 11.56 -3.08 6.11
C PRO A 61 10.90 -4.07 5.15
N HIS A 62 9.58 -4.04 5.05
CA HIS A 62 8.82 -4.90 4.15
C HIS A 62 7.89 -4.07 3.28
N ALA A 63 7.76 -4.47 2.02
CA ALA A 63 6.67 -3.97 1.20
C ALA A 63 5.35 -4.52 1.73
N THR A 64 4.27 -3.76 1.66
CA THR A 64 2.93 -4.23 2.03
C THR A 64 2.05 -4.26 0.81
N ILE A 65 1.35 -5.37 0.58
CA ILE A 65 0.42 -5.55 -0.51
C ILE A 65 -0.97 -5.57 0.07
N LEU A 66 -1.75 -4.55 -0.25
CA LEU A 66 -3.18 -4.51 0.05
C LEU A 66 -3.92 -5.27 -1.05
N ALA A 67 -4.70 -6.27 -0.65
CA ALA A 67 -5.57 -7.03 -1.54
C ALA A 67 -7.02 -6.76 -1.16
N PHE A 68 -7.73 -5.99 -1.96
CA PHE A 68 -9.15 -5.69 -1.77
C PHE A 68 -10.00 -6.79 -2.39
N GLY A 69 -10.98 -7.31 -1.65
CA GLY A 69 -11.89 -8.34 -2.17
C GLY A 69 -11.34 -9.77 -2.16
N GLY A 70 -10.37 -10.08 -1.30
CA GLY A 70 -10.03 -11.47 -0.99
C GLY A 70 -9.19 -12.26 -2.02
N ASP A 71 -8.80 -11.67 -3.16
CA ASP A 71 -7.90 -12.35 -4.10
C ASP A 71 -6.46 -12.38 -3.58
N ARG A 72 -6.22 -13.33 -2.67
CA ARG A 72 -4.92 -13.58 -2.06
C ARG A 72 -3.93 -14.23 -3.02
N SER A 73 -4.40 -14.95 -4.04
CA SER A 73 -3.53 -15.70 -4.96
C SER A 73 -2.71 -14.75 -5.83
N ALA A 74 -3.34 -13.81 -6.52
CA ALA A 74 -2.57 -12.85 -7.32
C ALA A 74 -1.93 -11.74 -6.46
N ALA A 75 -2.35 -11.56 -5.19
CA ALA A 75 -1.58 -10.78 -4.22
C ALA A 75 -0.28 -11.50 -3.84
N ALA A 76 -0.29 -12.82 -3.76
CA ALA A 76 0.91 -13.64 -3.52
C ALA A 76 1.85 -13.66 -4.74
N GLU A 77 1.30 -13.68 -5.95
CA GLU A 77 2.10 -13.48 -7.17
C GLU A 77 2.81 -12.12 -7.15
N LEU A 78 2.07 -11.06 -6.84
CA LEU A 78 2.63 -9.72 -6.70
C LEU A 78 3.63 -9.62 -5.55
N ALA A 79 3.44 -10.40 -4.48
CA ALA A 79 4.40 -10.52 -3.37
C ALA A 79 5.69 -11.18 -3.84
N GLY A 80 5.62 -12.24 -4.63
CA GLY A 80 6.79 -12.91 -5.21
C GLY A 80 7.56 -11.99 -6.17
N LEU A 81 6.84 -11.17 -6.94
CA LEU A 81 7.42 -10.15 -7.79
C LEU A 81 8.07 -9.03 -6.97
N ALA A 82 7.34 -8.45 -5.99
CA ALA A 82 7.80 -7.36 -5.11
C ALA A 82 8.93 -7.78 -4.18
N ALA A 83 8.99 -9.06 -3.79
CA ALA A 83 10.08 -9.68 -3.03
C ALA A 83 11.26 -9.99 -3.95
N THR A 84 11.73 -8.96 -4.63
CA THR A 84 12.89 -9.06 -5.47
C THR A 84 14.05 -8.71 -4.52
N GLY A 85 15.01 -9.62 -4.28
CA GLY A 85 16.09 -9.45 -3.29
C GLY A 85 15.72 -9.85 -1.85
N ALA A 86 16.20 -9.09 -0.85
CA ALA A 86 16.14 -9.42 0.59
C ALA A 86 14.97 -8.79 1.37
N THR A 87 14.05 -8.12 0.68
CA THR A 87 12.93 -7.39 1.30
C THR A 87 11.67 -8.26 1.24
N PRO A 88 11.20 -8.83 2.36
CA PRO A 88 9.96 -9.59 2.35
C PRO A 88 8.77 -8.68 2.03
N ALA A 89 7.75 -9.24 1.37
CA ALA A 89 6.47 -8.58 1.16
C ALA A 89 5.42 -9.16 2.11
N ARG A 90 4.65 -8.29 2.77
CA ARG A 90 3.53 -8.64 3.64
C ARG A 90 2.22 -8.46 2.89
N ILE A 91 1.38 -9.49 2.85
CA ILE A 91 0.05 -9.40 2.26
C ILE A 91 -0.96 -9.04 3.35
N VAL A 92 -1.80 -8.05 3.07
CA VAL A 92 -2.89 -7.58 3.92
C VAL A 92 -4.16 -7.67 3.09
N THR A 93 -5.03 -8.62 3.42
CA THR A 93 -6.33 -8.76 2.77
C THR A 93 -7.32 -7.81 3.44
N ILE A 94 -8.00 -7.00 2.64
CA ILE A 94 -9.07 -6.11 3.06
C ILE A 94 -10.37 -6.64 2.45
N THR A 95 -11.29 -7.08 3.31
CA THR A 95 -12.60 -7.60 2.92
C THR A 95 -13.63 -6.48 2.82
N GLU A 96 -14.70 -6.74 2.08
CA GLU A 96 -15.80 -5.80 1.93
C GLU A 96 -16.54 -5.54 3.25
N PRO A 97 -17.17 -4.35 3.39
CA PRO A 97 -18.06 -4.05 4.49
C PRO A 97 -19.05 -5.17 4.78
N GLY A 98 -19.15 -5.61 6.04
CA GLY A 98 -20.12 -6.64 6.46
C GLY A 98 -19.70 -8.09 6.18
N SER A 99 -18.54 -8.33 5.56
CA SER A 99 -17.98 -9.66 5.42
C SER A 99 -17.37 -10.16 6.73
N ALA A 100 -17.46 -11.47 6.98
CA ALA A 100 -16.75 -12.10 8.09
C ALA A 100 -15.24 -12.01 7.86
N VAL A 101 -14.50 -11.49 8.84
CA VAL A 101 -13.05 -11.32 8.78
C VAL A 101 -12.38 -12.55 9.40
N GLN A 102 -11.50 -13.21 8.65
CA GLN A 102 -10.71 -14.30 9.21
C GLN A 102 -9.48 -13.79 9.97
N LEU A 103 -8.86 -14.65 10.77
CA LEU A 103 -7.63 -14.31 11.47
C LEU A 103 -6.52 -13.97 10.46
N GLY A 104 -6.00 -12.74 10.54
CA GLY A 104 -4.99 -12.22 9.61
C GLY A 104 -5.54 -11.42 8.43
N GLU A 105 -6.87 -11.26 8.36
CA GLU A 105 -7.55 -10.34 7.43
C GLU A 105 -8.05 -9.10 8.17
N PHE A 106 -8.46 -8.10 7.40
CA PHE A 106 -9.02 -6.86 7.91
C PHE A 106 -10.32 -6.54 7.17
N ALA A 107 -11.36 -6.11 7.89
CA ALA A 107 -12.53 -5.50 7.27
C ALA A 107 -12.35 -4.00 7.13
N ASP A 108 -12.96 -3.46 6.08
CA ASP A 108 -13.23 -2.03 5.94
C ASP A 108 -14.74 -1.79 6.16
N PRO A 109 -15.22 -1.72 7.41
CA PRO A 109 -16.65 -1.72 7.72
C PRO A 109 -17.40 -0.50 7.17
N ASP A 110 -16.71 0.64 7.05
CA ASP A 110 -17.30 1.92 6.64
C ASP A 110 -16.90 2.30 5.19
N GLY A 111 -16.16 1.42 4.49
CA GLY A 111 -15.70 1.68 3.12
C GLY A 111 -14.65 2.79 3.00
N HIS A 112 -13.96 3.15 4.09
CA HIS A 112 -12.98 4.21 4.11
C HIS A 112 -11.75 3.85 3.27
N ALA A 113 -11.26 2.62 3.40
CA ALA A 113 -10.11 2.15 2.63
C ALA A 113 -10.49 1.98 1.15
N HIS A 114 -11.65 1.40 0.84
CA HIS A 114 -12.12 1.26 -0.54
C HIS A 114 -12.24 2.61 -1.23
N ARG A 115 -12.82 3.62 -0.55
CA ARG A 115 -12.95 4.97 -1.12
C ARG A 115 -11.61 5.66 -1.28
N ALA A 116 -10.75 5.61 -0.26
CA ALA A 116 -9.46 6.32 -0.29
C ALA A 116 -8.50 5.77 -1.35
N TYR A 117 -8.55 4.46 -1.62
CA TYR A 117 -7.74 3.82 -2.66
C TYR A 117 -8.43 3.77 -4.03
N GLY A 118 -9.72 4.12 -4.09
CA GLY A 118 -10.57 3.89 -5.25
C GLY A 118 -10.57 2.42 -5.64
N ALA A 119 -10.66 1.53 -4.65
CA ALA A 119 -10.52 0.09 -4.81
C ALA A 119 -11.87 -0.58 -4.97
N ALA A 120 -11.92 -1.55 -5.89
CA ALA A 120 -13.01 -2.51 -6.07
C ALA A 120 -12.48 -3.92 -5.76
N GLU A 121 -13.37 -4.92 -5.82
CA GLU A 121 -12.98 -6.33 -5.72
C GLU A 121 -11.86 -6.67 -6.71
N GLY A 122 -10.80 -7.32 -6.24
CA GLY A 122 -9.62 -7.67 -7.04
C GLY A 122 -8.57 -6.56 -7.17
N THR A 123 -8.83 -5.37 -6.62
CA THR A 123 -7.84 -4.28 -6.59
C THR A 123 -6.65 -4.67 -5.70
N ARG A 124 -5.44 -4.41 -6.20
CA ARG A 124 -4.18 -4.69 -5.51
C ARG A 124 -3.32 -3.45 -5.48
N VAL A 125 -2.75 -3.16 -4.31
CA VAL A 125 -1.90 -1.99 -4.12
C VAL A 125 -0.62 -2.42 -3.41
N VAL A 126 0.53 -2.17 -4.03
CA VAL A 126 1.84 -2.35 -3.41
C VAL A 126 2.23 -1.04 -2.76
N ILE A 127 2.49 -1.09 -1.47
CA ILE A 127 2.98 0.00 -0.66
C ILE A 127 4.42 -0.32 -0.27
N ARG A 128 5.30 0.63 -0.54
CA ARG A 128 6.71 0.56 -0.20
C ARG A 128 6.91 0.66 1.32
N PRO A 129 8.05 0.21 1.86
CA PRO A 129 8.35 0.31 3.29
C PRO A 129 8.34 1.75 3.85
N ASP A 130 8.48 2.76 3.00
CA ASP A 130 8.42 4.18 3.36
C ASP A 130 6.99 4.76 3.33
N GLY A 131 5.98 3.94 3.03
CA GLY A 131 4.56 4.34 3.06
C GLY A 131 4.06 5.02 1.79
N TYR A 132 4.74 4.84 0.66
CA TYR A 132 4.33 5.33 -0.65
C TYR A 132 3.82 4.20 -1.54
N VAL A 133 2.86 4.50 -2.41
CA VAL A 133 2.32 3.56 -3.40
C VAL A 133 3.40 3.29 -4.44
N GLY A 134 3.87 2.05 -4.53
CA GLY A 134 4.81 1.62 -5.57
C GLY A 134 4.10 1.14 -6.83
N PHE A 135 2.92 0.53 -6.67
CA PHE A 135 2.13 -0.02 -7.76
C PHE A 135 0.66 -0.12 -7.34
N LEU A 136 -0.26 0.06 -8.27
CA LEU A 136 -1.67 -0.27 -8.07
C LEU A 136 -2.26 -0.89 -9.34
N ARG A 137 -3.17 -1.83 -9.17
CA ARG A 137 -3.98 -2.43 -10.23
C ARG A 137 -5.41 -2.54 -9.74
N ARG A 138 -6.33 -1.88 -10.43
CA ARG A 138 -7.77 -1.96 -10.21
C ARG A 138 -8.39 -2.93 -11.20
#